data_AF-A0A452S810-F1
#
_entry.id   AF-A0A452S810-F1
#
_cell.length_a   1.000
_cell.length_b   1.000
_cell.length_c   1.000
_cell.angle_alpha   90.00
_cell.angle_beta   90.00
_cell.angle_gamma   90.00
#
_symmetry.space_group_name_H-M   'P 1'
#
loop_
_entity.id
_entity.type
_entity.pdbx_description
1 polymer ?
#
loop_
_entity_poly.entity_id
_entity_poly.type
_entity_poly.pdbx_seq_one_letter_code
_entity_poly.pdbx_strand_id
1 'polypeptide(L)'
;MEIPTWPRVPCPEPAFARTLVLGWFLLQVAGASGTSEVVVAYNLTWKSTNFKTILEWEPKPINHVYTVQISPRLGNWKSKCFYTKDTECDLTDEIVNDVTQTYQARVLSYPADANDYSGEPPFTNSPEFTPYMDTKLGQPTIQSYKQVGTKLNVTIQDARTLVRRNGTFLSLRDVFGKNLSYTLYYWKASSTGKKTAKTNTNEFLIDVDEGENYCFSVQAVIPSRKANQKSTESSIACTSHEKGVLLVIVIVALVAVILIIILSVTLYKCRKVRAGHSGKESSPLHAA
;
A
#
# COMPACT_ATOMS: atom_id res chain seq x y z
N MET A 1 65.64 -80.26 40.48
CA MET A 1 66.91 -80.63 39.81
C MET A 1 66.70 -80.40 38.33
N GLU A 2 67.59 -79.61 37.76
CA GLU A 2 67.85 -79.37 36.32
C GLU A 2 66.84 -78.58 35.46
N ILE A 3 67.37 -77.49 34.90
CA ILE A 3 66.98 -76.89 33.62
C ILE A 3 67.95 -77.46 32.57
N PRO A 4 67.45 -77.85 31.38
CA PRO A 4 68.21 -77.48 30.17
C PRO A 4 67.29 -77.11 28.98
N THR A 5 67.43 -75.90 28.43
CA THR A 5 68.07 -75.57 27.13
C THR A 5 67.27 -75.90 25.86
N TRP A 6 66.97 -74.83 25.11
CA TRP A 6 66.46 -74.79 23.74
C TRP A 6 67.41 -75.41 22.70
N PRO A 7 66.89 -75.68 21.49
CA PRO A 7 67.57 -75.21 20.29
C PRO A 7 66.65 -74.41 19.34
N ARG A 8 67.21 -73.34 18.79
CA ARG A 8 66.65 -72.57 17.65
C ARG A 8 66.82 -73.37 16.35
N VAL A 9 65.85 -73.23 15.44
CA VAL A 9 66.03 -73.50 14.00
C VAL A 9 65.48 -72.30 13.20
N PRO A 10 66.10 -71.93 12.06
CA PRO A 10 65.98 -70.60 11.45
C PRO A 10 64.83 -70.44 10.44
N CYS A 11 64.54 -69.17 10.20
CA CYS A 11 63.63 -68.55 9.24
C CYS A 11 63.68 -69.13 7.81
N PRO A 12 62.52 -69.14 7.13
CA PRO A 12 62.46 -68.66 5.75
C PRO A 12 61.43 -67.52 5.64
N GLU A 13 61.87 -66.34 5.20
CA GLU A 13 60.99 -65.46 4.42
C GLU A 13 60.76 -66.15 3.06
N PRO A 14 59.55 -66.05 2.49
CA PRO A 14 59.42 -65.02 1.48
C PRO A 14 58.09 -64.27 1.52
N ALA A 15 58.21 -62.99 1.18
CA ALA A 15 57.26 -62.16 0.46
C ALA A 15 56.00 -62.87 -0.06
N PHE A 16 54.82 -62.34 0.27
CA PHE A 16 53.74 -62.02 -0.67
C PHE A 16 52.57 -61.41 0.12
N ALA A 17 52.76 -60.20 0.63
CA ALA A 17 51.69 -59.39 1.22
C ALA A 17 51.31 -58.25 0.26
N ARG A 18 50.82 -58.58 -0.94
CA ARG A 18 50.22 -57.61 -1.86
C ARG A 18 49.25 -58.28 -2.82
N THR A 19 48.08 -58.69 -2.32
CA THR A 19 46.82 -58.82 -3.09
C THR A 19 45.81 -59.58 -2.26
N LEU A 20 45.08 -58.93 -1.33
CA LEU A 20 43.72 -59.35 -0.91
C LEU A 20 43.10 -58.44 0.17
N VAL A 21 43.19 -57.10 0.06
CA VAL A 21 42.41 -56.18 0.93
C VAL A 21 41.85 -54.99 0.15
N LEU A 22 41.40 -55.23 -1.09
CA LEU A 22 40.67 -54.23 -1.89
C LEU A 22 39.26 -54.69 -2.28
N GLY A 23 38.80 -55.83 -1.75
CA GLY A 23 37.48 -56.41 -2.04
C GLY A 23 36.40 -56.18 -0.98
N TRP A 24 36.70 -55.46 0.11
CA TRP A 24 35.77 -55.24 1.23
C TRP A 24 35.49 -53.78 1.59
N PHE A 25 35.88 -52.84 0.73
CA PHE A 25 35.56 -51.42 0.90
C PHE A 25 34.57 -50.87 -0.14
N LEU A 26 33.93 -51.73 -0.94
CA LEU A 26 32.97 -51.32 -1.98
C LEU A 26 31.54 -51.86 -1.78
N LEU A 27 31.17 -52.24 -0.54
CA LEU A 27 29.79 -52.68 -0.23
C LEU A 27 29.16 -51.96 0.97
N GLN A 28 29.41 -50.65 1.11
CA GLN A 28 28.72 -49.79 2.08
C GLN A 28 28.05 -48.56 1.44
N VAL A 29 27.96 -48.47 0.10
CA VAL A 29 27.13 -47.45 -0.56
C VAL A 29 25.85 -48.11 -1.08
N ALA A 30 25.03 -48.58 -0.14
CA ALA A 30 23.66 -48.98 -0.44
C ALA A 30 22.74 -48.28 0.56
N GLY A 31 22.00 -47.29 0.06
CA GLY A 31 20.79 -46.80 0.72
C GLY A 31 20.95 -45.59 1.64
N ALA A 32 21.54 -44.49 1.17
CA ALA A 32 20.95 -43.21 1.56
C ALA A 32 19.61 -43.12 0.82
N SER A 33 18.56 -43.65 1.46
CA SER A 33 17.19 -43.36 1.05
C SER A 33 17.04 -41.85 1.10
N GLY A 34 17.04 -41.21 -0.07
CA GLY A 34 16.82 -39.78 -0.19
C GLY A 34 15.40 -39.46 0.24
N THR A 35 15.16 -39.35 1.54
CA THR A 35 14.05 -38.55 2.03
C THR A 35 14.34 -37.14 1.55
N SER A 36 13.67 -36.68 0.49
CA SER A 36 13.64 -35.25 0.18
C SER A 36 13.16 -34.55 1.43
N GLU A 37 14.09 -33.96 2.17
CA GLU A 37 13.82 -33.28 3.42
C GLU A 37 12.96 -32.08 3.09
N VAL A 38 11.68 -32.15 3.48
CA VAL A 38 10.74 -31.06 3.26
C VAL A 38 11.19 -29.89 4.11
N VAL A 39 11.64 -28.82 3.47
CA VAL A 39 12.11 -27.63 4.17
C VAL A 39 10.92 -26.91 4.80
N VAL A 40 11.00 -26.69 6.11
CA VAL A 40 9.96 -26.00 6.88
C VAL A 40 10.04 -24.50 6.59
N ALA A 41 8.89 -23.87 6.38
CA ALA A 41 8.81 -22.42 6.22
C ALA A 41 9.39 -21.68 7.43
N TYR A 42 9.99 -20.52 7.22
CA TYR A 42 10.56 -19.65 8.25
C TYR A 42 10.36 -18.17 7.89
N ASN A 43 10.72 -17.25 8.80
CA ASN A 43 10.54 -15.80 8.62
C ASN A 43 9.09 -15.37 8.33
N LEU A 44 8.11 -16.07 8.91
CA LEU A 44 6.69 -15.76 8.75
C LEU A 44 6.40 -14.33 9.22
N THR A 45 5.90 -13.49 8.30
CA THR A 45 5.71 -12.06 8.51
C THR A 45 4.32 -11.62 8.05
N TRP A 46 3.63 -10.85 8.89
CA TRP A 46 2.35 -10.24 8.53
C TRP A 46 2.54 -8.93 7.76
N LYS A 47 1.95 -8.85 6.57
CA LYS A 47 1.77 -7.60 5.81
C LYS A 47 0.30 -7.20 5.88
N SER A 48 -0.01 -6.17 6.66
CA SER A 48 -1.38 -5.70 6.81
C SER A 48 -1.50 -4.19 6.70
N THR A 49 -2.36 -3.73 5.80
CA THR A 49 -2.72 -2.31 5.63
C THR A 49 -4.22 -2.19 5.41
N ASN A 50 -4.90 -1.33 6.18
CA ASN A 50 -6.36 -1.15 6.11
C ASN A 50 -7.13 -2.49 6.11
N PHE A 51 -6.68 -3.44 6.94
CA PHE A 51 -7.21 -4.80 7.07
C PHE A 51 -7.04 -5.72 5.86
N LYS A 52 -6.45 -5.30 4.73
CA LYS A 52 -5.92 -6.25 3.75
C LYS A 52 -4.69 -6.91 4.38
N THR A 53 -4.74 -8.23 4.61
CA THR A 53 -3.75 -8.95 5.41
C THR A 53 -3.24 -10.19 4.68
N ILE A 54 -1.95 -10.16 4.39
CA ILE A 54 -1.22 -11.22 3.70
C ILE A 54 -0.13 -11.72 4.66
N LEU A 55 -0.02 -13.04 4.79
CA LEU A 55 1.10 -13.69 5.46
C LEU A 55 2.16 -14.02 4.42
N GLU A 56 3.40 -13.58 4.62
CA GLU A 56 4.56 -13.91 3.78
C GLU A 56 5.53 -14.81 4.55
N TRP A 57 6.28 -15.66 3.85
CA TRP A 57 7.30 -16.52 4.44
C TRP A 57 8.43 -16.85 3.46
N GLU A 58 9.43 -17.56 3.94
CA GLU A 58 10.54 -18.14 3.17
C GLU A 58 10.63 -19.65 3.47
N PRO A 59 11.36 -20.46 2.68
CA PRO A 59 11.97 -20.15 1.39
C PRO A 59 10.97 -20.28 0.24
N LYS A 60 11.43 -19.99 -0.99
CA LYS A 60 10.71 -20.43 -2.18
C LYS A 60 10.73 -21.96 -2.28
N PRO A 61 9.61 -22.61 -2.60
CA PRO A 61 9.54 -24.05 -2.55
C PRO A 61 10.38 -24.71 -3.65
N ILE A 62 11.16 -25.71 -3.27
CA ILE A 62 11.88 -26.63 -4.18
C ILE A 62 11.46 -28.04 -3.80
N ASN A 63 10.75 -28.73 -4.70
CA ASN A 63 10.20 -30.08 -4.47
C ASN A 63 9.27 -30.23 -3.24
N HIS A 64 8.65 -29.13 -2.80
CA HIS A 64 7.63 -29.11 -1.77
C HIS A 64 6.58 -28.03 -2.07
N VAL A 65 5.49 -28.02 -1.30
CA VAL A 65 4.39 -27.04 -1.38
C VAL A 65 3.91 -26.69 0.02
N TYR A 66 3.15 -25.60 0.14
CA TYR A 66 2.66 -25.10 1.42
C TYR A 66 1.14 -25.16 1.53
N THR A 67 0.65 -25.32 2.76
CA THR A 67 -0.74 -24.96 3.10
C THR A 67 -0.71 -24.09 4.34
N VAL A 68 -1.51 -23.03 4.36
CA VAL A 68 -1.59 -22.14 5.52
C VAL A 68 -2.80 -22.51 6.36
N GLN A 69 -2.65 -22.49 7.67
CA GLN A 69 -3.78 -22.55 8.59
C GLN A 69 -3.81 -21.29 9.44
N ILE A 70 -5.00 -20.82 9.76
CA ILE A 70 -5.22 -19.67 10.65
C ILE A 70 -6.31 -19.99 11.67
N SER A 71 -6.12 -19.53 12.90
CA SER A 71 -7.13 -19.59 13.95
C SER A 71 -7.06 -18.34 14.83
N PRO A 72 -8.18 -17.92 15.43
CA PRO A 72 -8.11 -17.10 16.63
C PRO A 72 -7.59 -17.97 17.79
N ARG A 73 -7.02 -17.36 18.84
CA ARG A 73 -6.37 -18.08 19.97
C ARG A 73 -7.12 -19.29 20.54
N LEU A 74 -8.45 -19.27 20.55
CA LEU A 74 -9.30 -20.34 21.09
C LEU A 74 -10.23 -20.98 20.04
N GLY A 75 -9.95 -20.75 18.76
CA GLY A 75 -10.78 -21.26 17.66
C GLY A 75 -10.17 -22.47 16.95
N ASN A 76 -10.97 -23.04 16.05
CA ASN A 76 -10.52 -24.10 15.17
C ASN A 76 -9.60 -23.56 14.07
N TRP A 77 -8.62 -24.35 13.68
CA TRP A 77 -7.75 -24.06 12.54
C TRP A 77 -8.53 -24.17 11.23
N LYS A 78 -8.43 -23.13 10.41
CA LYS A 78 -8.98 -23.12 9.05
C LYS A 78 -7.86 -23.08 8.04
N SER A 79 -7.88 -24.01 7.10
CA SER A 79 -6.91 -24.10 6.02
C SER A 79 -7.22 -23.10 4.90
N LYS A 80 -6.17 -22.49 4.35
CA LYS A 80 -6.14 -21.52 3.25
C LYS A 80 -4.92 -21.79 2.39
N CYS A 81 -4.95 -21.31 1.14
CA CYS A 81 -3.83 -21.42 0.19
C CYS A 81 -3.29 -22.87 0.10
N PHE A 82 -4.17 -23.79 -0.32
CA PHE A 82 -3.90 -25.22 -0.32
C PHE A 82 -2.82 -25.61 -1.33
N TYR A 83 -1.83 -26.37 -0.88
CA TYR A 83 -0.74 -26.92 -1.70
C TYR A 83 -0.12 -25.91 -2.67
N THR A 84 0.07 -24.67 -2.21
CA THR A 84 0.58 -23.57 -3.02
C THR A 84 2.10 -23.62 -3.16
N LYS A 85 2.61 -23.13 -4.30
CA LYS A 85 4.02 -22.80 -4.51
C LYS A 85 4.35 -21.34 -4.17
N ASP A 86 3.34 -20.55 -3.84
CA ASP A 86 3.52 -19.17 -3.42
C ASP A 86 4.12 -19.14 -2.03
N THR A 87 4.86 -18.07 -1.76
CA THR A 87 5.42 -17.76 -0.44
C THR A 87 4.63 -16.66 0.27
N GLU A 88 3.36 -16.55 -0.10
CA GLU A 88 2.40 -15.62 0.46
C GLU A 88 1.00 -16.24 0.50
N CYS A 89 0.16 -15.79 1.43
CA CYS A 89 -1.24 -16.18 1.50
C CYS A 89 -2.10 -15.03 1.99
N ASP A 90 -3.14 -14.71 1.22
CA ASP A 90 -4.15 -13.74 1.63
C ASP A 90 -5.11 -14.35 2.66
N LEU A 91 -5.05 -13.82 3.88
CA LEU A 91 -5.86 -14.26 5.02
C LEU A 91 -6.92 -13.22 5.39
N THR A 92 -7.14 -12.23 4.53
CA THR A 92 -8.07 -11.11 4.78
C THR A 92 -9.47 -11.60 5.13
N ASP A 93 -10.03 -12.54 4.38
CA ASP A 93 -11.41 -13.00 4.62
C ASP A 93 -11.60 -13.69 5.98
N GLU A 94 -10.52 -14.18 6.59
CA GLU A 94 -10.58 -14.85 7.89
C GLU A 94 -10.47 -13.84 9.04
N ILE A 95 -9.58 -12.86 8.90
CA ILE A 95 -9.30 -11.86 9.94
C ILE A 95 -10.35 -10.75 10.02
N VAL A 96 -11.07 -10.47 8.92
CA VAL A 96 -12.09 -9.41 8.89
C VAL A 96 -13.40 -9.80 9.58
N ASN A 97 -13.57 -11.08 9.93
CA ASN A 97 -14.75 -11.56 10.65
C ASN A 97 -14.81 -10.99 12.07
N ASP A 98 -13.65 -10.87 12.74
CA ASP A 98 -13.52 -10.18 14.02
C ASP A 98 -12.13 -9.56 14.14
N VAL A 99 -12.03 -8.28 13.81
CA VAL A 99 -10.76 -7.55 13.82
C VAL A 99 -10.18 -7.36 15.23
N THR A 100 -10.95 -7.61 16.29
CA THR A 100 -10.51 -7.45 17.69
C THR A 100 -9.85 -8.70 18.25
N GLN A 101 -10.02 -9.85 17.60
CA GLN A 101 -9.38 -11.10 17.99
C GLN A 101 -7.88 -11.09 17.69
N THR A 102 -7.15 -11.87 18.48
CA THR A 102 -5.76 -12.21 18.21
C THR A 102 -5.72 -13.53 17.43
N TYR A 103 -5.13 -13.47 16.24
CA TYR A 103 -4.96 -14.60 15.34
C TYR A 103 -3.52 -15.14 15.41
N GLN A 104 -3.40 -16.44 15.19
CA GLN A 104 -2.15 -17.11 14.89
C GLN A 104 -2.32 -17.88 13.58
N ALA A 105 -1.30 -17.84 12.73
CA ALA A 105 -1.23 -18.67 11.55
C ALA A 105 -0.08 -19.66 11.67
N ARG A 106 -0.16 -20.74 10.89
CA ARG A 106 0.95 -21.67 10.70
C ARG A 106 1.04 -22.09 9.24
N VAL A 107 2.27 -22.24 8.76
CA VAL A 107 2.54 -22.67 7.38
C VAL A 107 3.05 -24.11 7.44
N LEU A 108 2.27 -25.02 6.89
CA LEU A 108 2.55 -26.45 6.84
C LEU A 108 3.26 -26.77 5.52
N SER A 109 4.31 -27.58 5.57
CA SER A 109 5.14 -27.91 4.40
C SER A 109 4.93 -29.36 4.00
N TYR A 110 4.65 -29.61 2.72
CA TYR A 110 4.35 -30.93 2.17
C TYR A 110 5.31 -31.27 1.02
N PRO A 111 5.73 -32.52 0.84
CA PRO A 111 6.40 -32.95 -0.38
C PRO A 111 5.55 -32.62 -1.62
N ALA A 112 6.18 -32.29 -2.75
CA ALA A 112 5.44 -31.94 -3.98
C ALA A 112 4.53 -33.08 -4.49
N ASP A 113 4.90 -34.32 -4.22
CA ASP A 113 4.18 -35.53 -4.65
C ASP A 113 3.19 -36.05 -3.58
N ALA A 114 2.91 -35.25 -2.55
CA ALA A 114 2.04 -35.64 -1.44
C ALA A 114 0.56 -35.66 -1.85
N ASN A 115 0.15 -36.69 -2.59
CA ASN A 115 -1.26 -37.01 -2.80
C ASN A 115 -1.91 -37.61 -1.54
N ASP A 116 -1.12 -38.15 -0.61
CA ASP A 116 -1.62 -38.72 0.66
C ASP A 116 -0.51 -38.73 1.73
N TYR A 117 -0.32 -37.60 2.43
CA TYR A 117 0.64 -37.52 3.54
C TYR A 117 -0.03 -38.03 4.83
N SER A 118 0.35 -39.23 5.28
CA SER A 118 -0.16 -39.85 6.50
C SER A 118 0.63 -39.35 7.73
N GLY A 119 0.38 -38.12 8.16
CA GLY A 119 1.00 -37.54 9.36
C GLY A 119 0.71 -36.05 9.52
N GLU A 120 1.04 -35.46 10.68
CA GLU A 120 1.06 -33.99 10.79
C GLU A 120 2.30 -33.48 10.05
N PRO A 121 2.15 -32.68 8.99
CA PRO A 121 3.28 -32.13 8.24
C PRO A 121 4.03 -31.11 9.12
N PRO A 122 5.35 -30.95 8.92
CA PRO A 122 6.11 -29.96 9.68
C PRO A 122 5.61 -28.55 9.39
N PHE A 123 5.57 -27.71 10.42
CA PHE A 123 5.04 -26.35 10.32
C PHE A 123 5.80 -25.35 11.18
N THR A 124 5.66 -24.08 10.81
CA THR A 124 6.13 -22.95 11.62
C THR A 124 4.95 -22.03 11.95
N ASN A 125 4.90 -21.57 13.20
CA ASN A 125 3.91 -20.60 13.66
C ASN A 125 4.32 -19.17 13.32
N SER A 126 3.36 -18.35 12.92
CA SER A 126 3.53 -16.92 12.79
C SER A 126 3.63 -16.26 14.16
N PRO A 127 4.16 -15.03 14.24
CA PRO A 127 3.84 -14.12 15.33
C PRO A 127 2.32 -13.97 15.47
N GLU A 128 1.86 -13.67 16.67
CA GLU A 128 0.46 -13.31 16.88
C GLU A 128 0.12 -11.99 16.19
N PHE A 129 -1.12 -11.87 15.75
CA PHE A 129 -1.60 -10.70 15.02
C PHE A 129 -3.01 -10.33 15.46
N THR A 130 -3.17 -9.11 15.98
CA THR A 130 -4.47 -8.53 16.33
C THR A 130 -4.78 -7.44 15.31
N PRO A 131 -5.67 -7.66 14.31
CA PRO A 131 -5.86 -6.73 13.19
C PRO A 131 -6.15 -5.29 13.64
N TYR A 132 -7.01 -5.12 14.64
CA TYR A 132 -7.37 -3.81 15.20
C TYR A 132 -6.19 -3.07 15.86
N MET A 133 -5.14 -3.77 16.30
CA MET A 133 -3.95 -3.16 16.90
C MET A 133 -2.79 -3.05 15.92
N ASP A 134 -2.65 -4.03 15.02
CA ASP A 134 -1.41 -4.24 14.28
C ASP A 134 -1.51 -3.84 12.81
N THR A 135 -2.71 -3.78 12.21
CA THR A 135 -2.85 -3.34 10.80
C THR A 135 -2.34 -1.92 10.62
N LYS A 136 -1.53 -1.67 9.59
CA LYS A 136 -1.05 -0.33 9.29
C LYS A 136 -2.17 0.53 8.72
N LEU A 137 -2.15 1.81 9.08
CA LEU A 137 -3.01 2.80 8.46
C LEU A 137 -2.46 3.14 7.08
N GLY A 138 -3.28 2.95 6.05
CA GLY A 138 -2.95 3.33 4.68
C GLY A 138 -2.74 4.85 4.55
N GLN A 139 -2.08 5.25 3.47
CA GLN A 139 -1.88 6.67 3.17
C GLN A 139 -3.24 7.36 2.98
N PRO A 140 -3.55 8.42 3.76
CA PRO A 140 -4.80 9.13 3.63
C PRO A 140 -4.85 9.98 2.35
N THR A 141 -6.06 10.24 1.86
CA THR A 141 -6.30 11.04 0.66
C THR A 141 -7.13 12.27 1.03
N ILE A 142 -6.70 13.45 0.57
CA ILE A 142 -7.48 14.68 0.69
C ILE A 142 -8.56 14.63 -0.41
N GLN A 143 -9.83 14.63 -0.01
CA GLN A 143 -10.95 14.54 -0.93
C GLN A 143 -11.25 15.89 -1.56
N SER A 144 -11.27 16.94 -0.73
CA SER A 144 -11.56 18.30 -1.17
C SER A 144 -11.01 19.30 -0.16
N TYR A 145 -10.87 20.54 -0.62
CA TYR A 145 -10.50 21.66 0.23
C TYR A 145 -11.05 22.96 -0.37
N LYS A 146 -11.36 23.91 0.51
CA LYS A 146 -11.86 25.22 0.10
C LYS A 146 -11.40 26.29 1.07
N GLN A 147 -10.76 27.34 0.54
CA GLN A 147 -10.40 28.53 1.28
C GLN A 147 -11.44 29.62 1.02
N VAL A 148 -12.03 30.18 2.06
CA VAL A 148 -12.98 31.30 1.99
C VAL A 148 -12.55 32.35 3.03
N GLY A 149 -12.07 33.49 2.55
CA GLY A 149 -11.48 34.53 3.41
C GLY A 149 -10.34 33.96 4.25
N THR A 150 -10.51 34.01 5.57
CA THR A 150 -9.54 33.55 6.57
C THR A 150 -9.76 32.11 7.04
N LYS A 151 -10.64 31.34 6.40
CA LYS A 151 -10.93 29.95 6.78
C LYS A 151 -10.55 28.98 5.66
N LEU A 152 -9.84 27.91 6.02
CA LEU A 152 -9.57 26.78 5.15
C LEU A 152 -10.31 25.55 5.67
N ASN A 153 -11.22 25.03 4.85
CA ASN A 153 -11.85 23.73 5.06
C ASN A 153 -11.06 22.66 4.29
N VAL A 154 -10.73 21.55 4.95
CA VAL A 154 -10.09 20.37 4.33
C VAL A 154 -10.89 19.14 4.72
N THR A 155 -11.36 18.39 3.71
CA THR A 155 -12.09 17.14 3.88
C THR A 155 -11.22 15.97 3.45
N ILE A 156 -11.13 14.96 4.32
CA ILE A 156 -10.35 13.75 4.13
C ILE A 156 -11.28 12.65 3.63
N GLN A 157 -10.86 11.95 2.58
CA GLN A 157 -11.59 10.80 2.07
C GLN A 157 -11.63 9.70 3.13
N ASP A 158 -12.83 9.23 3.43
CA ASP A 158 -13.00 8.08 4.32
C ASP A 158 -12.68 6.79 3.55
N ALA A 159 -11.46 6.28 3.76
CA ALA A 159 -10.97 5.12 3.01
C ALA A 159 -11.74 3.86 3.39
N ARG A 160 -12.16 3.09 2.38
CA ARG A 160 -12.81 1.79 2.57
C ARG A 160 -11.81 0.76 3.08
N THR A 161 -12.30 -0.13 3.93
CA THR A 161 -11.58 -1.31 4.41
C THR A 161 -12.21 -2.57 3.82
N LEU A 162 -11.54 -3.72 3.99
CA LEU A 162 -12.11 -5.02 3.63
C LEU A 162 -12.99 -5.61 4.75
N VAL A 163 -13.16 -4.91 5.87
CA VAL A 163 -14.07 -5.30 6.95
C VAL A 163 -15.51 -5.17 6.48
N ARG A 164 -16.33 -6.17 6.77
CA ARG A 164 -17.74 -6.17 6.38
C ARG A 164 -18.65 -6.17 7.60
N ARG A 165 -19.75 -5.41 7.51
CA ARG A 165 -20.90 -5.52 8.41
C ARG A 165 -22.15 -5.54 7.55
N ASN A 166 -23.00 -6.55 7.76
CA ASN A 166 -24.26 -6.72 7.01
C ASN A 166 -24.08 -6.68 5.48
N GLY A 167 -23.01 -7.30 4.96
CA GLY A 167 -22.71 -7.35 3.53
C GLY A 167 -22.10 -6.07 2.93
N THR A 168 -21.95 -5.00 3.70
CA THR A 168 -21.33 -3.74 3.26
C THR A 168 -19.91 -3.59 3.78
N PHE A 169 -19.02 -3.03 2.96
CA PHE A 169 -17.65 -2.70 3.37
C PHE A 169 -17.64 -1.46 4.26
N LEU A 170 -16.99 -1.58 5.42
CA LEU A 170 -16.84 -0.51 6.39
C LEU A 170 -15.69 0.42 6.00
N SER A 171 -15.81 1.70 6.30
CA SER A 171 -14.71 2.64 6.21
C SER A 171 -13.74 2.52 7.40
N LEU A 172 -12.57 3.18 7.32
CA LEU A 172 -11.66 3.28 8.45
C LEU A 172 -12.35 3.93 9.66
N ARG A 173 -13.17 4.96 9.43
CA ARG A 173 -13.94 5.62 10.47
C ARG A 173 -14.99 4.69 11.09
N ASP A 174 -15.66 3.86 10.31
CA ASP A 174 -16.66 2.90 10.81
C ASP A 174 -16.04 1.86 11.75
N VAL A 175 -14.81 1.42 11.45
CA VAL A 175 -14.10 0.40 12.25
C VAL A 175 -13.46 1.00 13.50
N PHE A 176 -12.74 2.12 13.38
CA PHE A 176 -12.00 2.70 14.50
C PHE A 176 -12.80 3.74 15.30
N GLY A 177 -13.89 4.28 14.74
CA GLY A 177 -14.75 5.26 15.39
C GLY A 177 -13.96 6.47 15.91
N LYS A 178 -14.09 6.74 17.21
CA LYS A 178 -13.43 7.84 17.91
C LYS A 178 -11.93 7.62 18.16
N ASN A 179 -11.43 6.40 17.96
CA ASN A 179 -10.01 6.09 18.15
C ASN A 179 -9.14 6.53 16.97
N LEU A 180 -9.75 6.79 15.81
CA LEU A 180 -9.09 7.39 14.67
C LEU A 180 -9.11 8.92 14.78
N SER A 181 -7.96 9.53 14.58
CA SER A 181 -7.78 10.97 14.49
C SER A 181 -6.92 11.28 13.27
N TYR A 182 -7.00 12.52 12.78
CA TYR A 182 -6.13 13.00 11.73
C TYR A 182 -5.30 14.17 12.24
N THR A 183 -4.05 14.23 11.79
CA THR A 183 -3.19 15.41 11.94
C THR A 183 -3.03 16.06 10.58
N LEU A 184 -3.48 17.31 10.47
CA LEU A 184 -3.22 18.17 9.32
C LEU A 184 -1.92 18.90 9.57
N TYR A 185 -1.01 18.83 8.61
CA TYR A 185 0.15 19.68 8.57
C TYR A 185 -0.03 20.71 7.47
N TYR A 186 0.16 21.99 7.77
CA TYR A 186 -0.11 23.06 6.82
C TYR A 186 0.90 24.21 6.97
N TRP A 187 1.20 24.88 5.86
CA TRP A 187 2.14 25.99 5.81
C TRP A 187 1.75 26.94 4.68
N LYS A 188 2.18 28.21 4.80
CA LYS A 188 2.05 29.16 3.68
C LYS A 188 2.95 28.70 2.55
N ALA A 189 2.51 28.79 1.30
CA ALA A 189 3.35 28.47 0.15
C ALA A 189 4.61 29.37 0.06
N SER A 190 4.52 30.58 0.63
CA SER A 190 5.60 31.57 0.73
C SER A 190 6.56 31.33 1.91
N SER A 191 6.32 30.35 2.78
CA SER A 191 7.09 30.14 4.01
C SER A 191 7.38 28.66 4.28
N THR A 192 8.45 28.39 5.03
CA THR A 192 8.82 27.04 5.47
C THR A 192 8.21 26.64 6.82
N GLY A 193 7.52 27.56 7.51
CA GLY A 193 6.92 27.30 8.83
C GLY A 193 5.73 26.34 8.78
N LYS A 194 5.94 25.08 9.16
CA LYS A 194 4.91 24.03 9.23
C LYS A 194 4.11 24.13 10.54
N LYS A 195 2.81 24.40 10.44
CA LYS A 195 1.83 24.37 11.53
C LYS A 195 1.10 23.03 11.54
N THR A 196 0.46 22.71 12.66
CA THR A 196 -0.34 21.47 12.80
C THR A 196 -1.71 21.73 13.38
N ALA A 197 -2.69 20.94 12.98
CA ALA A 197 -4.02 20.87 13.55
C ALA A 197 -4.44 19.41 13.70
N LYS A 198 -5.32 19.10 14.65
CA LYS A 198 -5.83 17.74 14.87
C LYS A 198 -7.36 17.73 14.85
N THR A 199 -7.94 16.65 14.34
CA THR A 199 -9.38 16.42 14.35
C THR A 199 -9.68 14.95 14.62
N ASN A 200 -10.82 14.69 15.26
CA ASN A 200 -11.37 13.34 15.42
C ASN A 200 -12.45 13.02 14.37
N THR A 201 -12.71 13.95 13.44
CA THR A 201 -13.62 13.76 12.30
C THR A 201 -12.81 13.61 11.00
N ASN A 202 -13.46 13.69 9.85
CA ASN A 202 -12.80 13.70 8.54
C ASN A 202 -12.62 15.12 8.00
N GLU A 203 -12.91 16.14 8.82
CA GLU A 203 -12.94 17.53 8.40
C GLU A 203 -12.06 18.38 9.32
N PHE A 204 -11.38 19.34 8.70
CA PHE A 204 -10.65 20.40 9.36
C PHE A 204 -11.25 21.74 8.95
N LEU A 205 -11.46 22.61 9.93
CA LEU A 205 -11.73 24.03 9.70
C LEU A 205 -10.67 24.83 10.45
N ILE A 206 -9.68 25.35 9.72
CA ILE A 206 -8.55 26.07 10.30
C ILE A 206 -8.52 27.54 9.87
N ASP A 207 -7.95 28.37 10.73
CA ASP A 207 -7.69 29.78 10.45
C ASP A 207 -6.42 29.95 9.60
N VAL A 208 -6.54 30.74 8.54
CA VAL A 208 -5.50 31.06 7.56
C VAL A 208 -5.49 32.54 7.26
N ASP A 209 -4.36 33.05 6.78
CA ASP A 209 -4.23 34.46 6.40
C ASP A 209 -4.89 34.70 5.04
N GLU A 210 -5.67 35.77 4.95
CA GLU A 210 -6.38 36.13 3.72
C GLU A 210 -5.41 36.50 2.59
N GLY A 211 -5.66 36.00 1.38
CA GLY A 211 -4.85 36.28 0.20
C GLY A 211 -3.56 35.47 0.09
N GLU A 212 -3.23 34.65 1.08
CA GLU A 212 -2.09 33.74 1.08
C GLU A 212 -2.50 32.33 0.59
N ASN A 213 -1.64 31.72 -0.22
CA ASN A 213 -1.77 30.32 -0.62
C ASN A 213 -1.20 29.41 0.47
N TYR A 214 -1.84 28.28 0.73
CA TYR A 214 -1.42 27.31 1.71
C TYR A 214 -1.22 25.95 1.08
N CYS A 215 -0.17 25.24 1.50
CA CYS A 215 0.03 23.83 1.18
C CYS A 215 -0.13 22.99 2.44
N PHE A 216 -0.61 21.77 2.28
CA PHE A 216 -0.91 20.89 3.40
C PHE A 216 -0.87 19.40 3.03
N SER A 217 -0.59 18.58 4.05
CA SER A 217 -0.65 17.12 4.02
C SER A 217 -1.38 16.62 5.27
N VAL A 218 -1.95 15.42 5.19
CA VAL A 218 -2.67 14.80 6.32
C VAL A 218 -2.05 13.46 6.69
N GLN A 219 -2.14 13.10 7.97
CA GLN A 219 -1.70 11.81 8.49
C GLN A 219 -2.81 11.23 9.38
N ALA A 220 -3.14 9.96 9.16
CA ALA A 220 -4.07 9.20 10.01
C ALA A 220 -3.33 8.71 11.25
N VAL A 221 -3.99 8.78 12.42
CA VAL A 221 -3.39 8.46 13.72
C VAL A 221 -4.39 7.71 14.59
N ILE A 222 -3.98 6.60 15.21
CA ILE A 222 -4.70 5.95 16.31
C ILE A 222 -3.89 6.15 17.59
N PRO A 223 -4.18 7.20 18.39
CA PRO A 223 -3.31 7.60 19.50
C PRO A 223 -3.09 6.53 20.56
N SER A 224 -4.08 5.64 20.77
CA SER A 224 -4.04 4.58 21.78
C SER A 224 -3.06 3.44 21.46
N ARG A 225 -2.59 3.32 20.21
CA ARG A 225 -1.63 2.27 19.83
C ARG A 225 -0.19 2.62 20.21
N LYS A 226 0.58 1.59 20.58
CA LYS A 226 2.03 1.70 20.86
C LYS A 226 2.89 1.59 19.59
N ALA A 227 2.50 0.72 18.66
CA ALA A 227 3.13 0.53 17.35
C ALA A 227 2.12 0.82 16.25
N ASN A 228 2.58 1.07 15.02
CA ASN A 228 1.72 1.38 13.86
C ASN A 228 0.67 2.47 14.17
N GLN A 229 1.09 3.47 14.98
CA GLN A 229 0.21 4.52 15.48
C GLN A 229 -0.19 5.50 14.38
N LYS A 230 0.67 5.71 13.38
CA LYS A 230 0.55 6.73 12.34
C LYS A 230 0.68 6.12 10.94
N SER A 231 -0.07 6.65 9.98
CA SER A 231 0.14 6.38 8.55
C SER A 231 1.36 7.13 8.01
N THR A 232 1.70 6.92 6.74
CA THR A 232 2.47 7.90 5.97
C THR A 232 1.67 9.19 5.78
N GLU A 233 2.34 10.32 5.53
CA GLU A 233 1.65 11.57 5.13
C GLU A 233 1.00 11.41 3.74
N SER A 234 -0.13 12.06 3.51
CA SER A 234 -0.76 12.15 2.19
C SER A 234 0.12 12.85 1.17
N SER A 235 -0.26 12.78 -0.10
CA SER A 235 0.19 13.76 -1.08
C SER A 235 -0.12 15.19 -0.61
N ILE A 236 0.76 16.11 -0.95
CA ILE A 236 0.60 17.53 -0.64
C ILE A 236 -0.48 18.12 -1.57
N ALA A 237 -1.43 18.86 -0.99
CA ALA A 237 -2.36 19.69 -1.72
C ALA A 237 -2.08 21.16 -1.41
N CYS A 238 -2.31 22.06 -2.38
CA CYS A 238 -2.11 23.49 -2.19
C CYS A 238 -3.34 24.27 -2.66
N THR A 239 -3.72 25.30 -1.91
CA THR A 239 -4.71 26.27 -2.37
C THR A 239 -4.10 27.16 -3.45
N SER A 240 -4.92 27.48 -4.45
CA SER A 240 -4.62 28.53 -5.42
C SER A 240 -5.73 29.56 -5.35
N HIS A 241 -5.40 30.79 -4.98
CA HIS A 241 -6.29 31.90 -5.26
C HIS A 241 -6.44 32.04 -6.78
N GLU A 242 -7.65 31.80 -7.30
CA GLU A 242 -8.02 32.11 -8.69
C GLU A 242 -8.03 33.63 -8.90
N LYS A 243 -6.86 34.27 -8.86
CA LYS A 243 -6.70 35.66 -9.29
C LYS A 243 -6.94 35.82 -10.80
N GLY A 244 -6.98 34.71 -11.55
CA GLY A 244 -7.13 34.70 -13.01
C GLY A 244 -8.54 34.98 -13.52
N VAL A 245 -9.60 34.49 -12.86
CA VAL A 245 -10.96 34.54 -13.42
C VAL A 245 -11.52 35.97 -13.45
N LEU A 246 -11.28 36.76 -12.39
CA LEU A 246 -11.66 38.18 -12.35
C LEU A 246 -10.90 39.01 -13.41
N LEU A 247 -9.61 38.73 -13.61
CA LEU A 247 -8.81 39.39 -14.64
C LEU A 247 -9.35 39.11 -16.04
N VAL A 248 -9.72 37.86 -16.34
CA VAL A 248 -10.31 37.48 -17.64
C VAL A 248 -11.64 38.19 -17.86
N ILE A 249 -12.53 38.24 -16.86
CA ILE A 249 -13.82 38.94 -16.96
C ILE A 249 -13.61 40.44 -17.21
N VAL A 250 -12.67 41.07 -16.50
CA VAL A 250 -12.34 42.49 -16.69
C VAL A 250 -11.79 42.75 -18.09
N ILE A 251 -10.90 41.89 -18.60
CA ILE A 251 -10.34 42.02 -19.95
C ILE A 251 -11.44 41.87 -21.01
N VAL A 252 -12.31 40.87 -20.89
CA VAL A 252 -13.43 40.64 -21.83
C VAL A 252 -14.39 41.83 -21.84
N ALA A 253 -14.74 42.37 -20.66
CA ALA A 253 -15.58 43.56 -20.56
C ALA A 253 -14.93 44.79 -21.22
N LEU A 254 -13.62 44.98 -21.04
CA LEU A 254 -12.88 46.11 -21.61
C LEU A 254 -12.82 46.05 -23.14
N VAL A 255 -12.60 44.86 -23.70
CA VAL A 255 -12.62 44.63 -25.16
C VAL A 255 -14.01 44.90 -25.74
N ALA A 256 -15.07 44.45 -25.07
CA ALA A 256 -16.44 44.71 -25.51
C ALA A 256 -16.77 46.21 -25.57
N VAL A 257 -16.34 46.99 -24.58
CA VAL A 257 -16.53 48.45 -24.56
C VAL A 257 -15.80 49.13 -25.72
N ILE A 258 -14.55 48.74 -26.00
CA ILE A 258 -13.77 49.29 -27.13
C ILE A 258 -14.47 49.01 -28.46
N LEU A 259 -14.97 47.79 -28.67
CA LEU A 259 -15.70 47.43 -29.90
C LEU A 259 -16.97 48.26 -30.08
N ILE A 260 -17.73 48.50 -29.01
CA ILE A 260 -18.92 49.36 -29.05
C ILE A 260 -18.55 50.79 -29.47
N ILE A 261 -17.46 51.35 -28.93
CA ILE A 261 -17.00 52.70 -29.31
C ILE A 261 -16.62 52.75 -30.79
N ILE A 262 -15.85 51.77 -31.28
CA ILE A 262 -15.44 51.69 -32.69
C ILE A 262 -16.67 51.62 -33.61
N LEU A 263 -17.63 50.76 -33.29
CA LEU A 263 -18.90 50.62 -34.03
C LEU A 263 -19.70 51.92 -34.02
N SER A 264 -19.77 52.59 -32.87
CA SER A 264 -20.48 53.87 -32.73
C SER A 264 -19.85 54.96 -33.59
N VAL A 265 -18.51 55.06 -33.60
CA VAL A 265 -17.76 56.04 -34.39
C VAL A 265 -17.87 55.74 -35.88
N THR A 266 -17.77 54.48 -36.30
CA THR A 266 -17.96 54.08 -37.70
C THR A 266 -19.37 54.36 -38.18
N LEU A 267 -20.40 54.02 -37.40
CA LEU A 267 -21.79 54.36 -37.72
C LEU A 267 -22.02 55.88 -37.79
N TYR A 268 -21.43 56.65 -36.88
CA TYR A 268 -21.51 58.12 -36.90
C TYR A 268 -20.84 58.71 -38.15
N LYS A 269 -19.64 58.24 -38.51
CA LYS A 269 -18.93 58.66 -39.73
C LYS A 269 -19.70 58.25 -40.99
N CYS A 270 -20.23 57.03 -41.07
CA CYS A 270 -21.06 56.57 -42.18
C CYS A 270 -22.35 57.40 -42.33
N ARG A 271 -23.01 57.75 -41.22
CA ARG A 271 -24.18 58.65 -41.22
C ARG A 271 -23.82 60.05 -41.71
N LYS A 272 -22.67 60.61 -41.27
CA LYS A 272 -22.21 61.93 -41.70
C LYS A 272 -21.86 61.97 -43.19
N VAL A 273 -21.27 60.91 -43.74
CA VAL A 273 -20.97 60.80 -45.19
C VAL A 273 -22.24 60.65 -46.03
N ARG A 274 -23.25 59.92 -45.56
CA ARG A 274 -24.58 59.85 -46.23
C ARG A 274 -25.32 61.19 -46.22
N ALA A 275 -25.27 61.92 -45.10
CA ALA A 275 -25.85 63.26 -45.03
C ALA A 275 -25.15 64.28 -45.94
N GLY A 276 -23.84 64.11 -46.21
CA GLY A 276 -23.09 64.93 -47.15
C GLY A 276 -23.35 64.62 -48.64
N HIS A 277 -23.73 63.40 -48.99
CA HIS A 277 -24.10 63.03 -50.37
C HIS A 277 -25.55 63.40 -50.72
N SER A 278 -26.49 63.33 -49.77
CA SER A 278 -27.91 63.68 -50.00
C SER A 278 -28.14 65.18 -50.29
N GLY A 279 -27.15 66.05 -50.04
CA GLY A 279 -27.25 67.50 -50.31
C GLY A 279 -26.77 67.92 -51.71
N LYS A 280 -26.33 67.00 -52.57
CA LYS A 280 -25.80 67.31 -53.91
C LYS A 280 -26.65 66.80 -55.09
N GLU A 281 -27.79 66.18 -54.82
CA GLU A 281 -28.65 65.60 -55.85
C GLU A 281 -30.00 66.35 -55.91
N SER A 282 -29.96 67.62 -56.30
CA SER A 282 -31.13 68.34 -56.79
C SER A 282 -30.72 69.34 -57.89
N SER A 283 -30.72 68.87 -59.13
CA SER A 283 -30.86 69.71 -60.33
C SER A 283 -31.84 69.03 -61.27
N PRO A 284 -32.77 69.78 -61.91
CA PRO A 284 -33.96 69.22 -62.53
C PRO A 284 -33.66 68.63 -63.93
N LEU A 285 -34.39 67.57 -64.26
CA LEU A 285 -34.48 66.99 -65.60
C LEU A 285 -35.26 67.93 -66.52
N HIS A 286 -34.61 68.38 -67.58
CA HIS A 286 -35.25 68.99 -68.75
C HIS A 286 -36.10 67.92 -69.47
N ALA A 287 -37.35 68.23 -69.78
CA ALA A 287 -38.14 67.53 -70.78
C ALA A 287 -38.66 68.56 -71.80
N ALA A 288 -38.45 68.25 -73.07
CA ALA A 288 -39.07 68.88 -74.23
C ALA A 288 -40.51 68.35 -74.42
#